data_AF-A0ABD6QN76-F1
#
_entry.id   AF-A0ABD6QN76-F1
#
_cell.length_a   1.000
_cell.length_b   1.000
_cell.length_c   1.000
_cell.angle_alpha   90.00
_cell.angle_beta   90.00
_cell.angle_gamma   90.00
#
_symmetry.space_group_name_H-M   'P 1'
#
loop_
_entity.id
_entity.type
_entity.pdbx_description
1 polymer ?
#
loop_
_entity_poly.entity_id
_entity_poly.type
_entity_poly.pdbx_seq_one_letter_code
_entity_poly.pdbx_strand_id
1 'polypeptide(L)'
;MHVHDLDADRADRERRYAEGLAAWHAEHDGPAHLTAAAIAACTLCDQDGYRGTQVCDHVDRTAAAERGSAACRAALTKDGDQ
;
A
#
# COMPACT_ATOMS: atom_id res chain seq x y z
N MET A 1 -20.37 29.00 -30.62
CA MET A 1 -19.94 28.77 -29.22
C MET A 1 -20.27 27.33 -28.90
N HIS A 2 -19.31 26.41 -29.02
CA HIS A 2 -19.51 25.01 -28.63
C HIS A 2 -19.49 24.97 -27.11
N VAL A 3 -20.63 24.63 -26.50
CA VAL A 3 -20.70 24.41 -25.06
C VAL A 3 -20.04 23.06 -24.84
N HIS A 4 -18.80 23.07 -24.37
CA HIS A 4 -18.16 21.84 -23.94
C HIS A 4 -19.00 21.26 -22.81
N ASP A 5 -19.51 20.05 -23.01
CA ASP A 5 -20.17 19.28 -21.97
C ASP A 5 -19.07 18.81 -21.02
N LEU A 6 -18.83 19.62 -19.98
CA LEU A 6 -17.77 19.41 -19.01
C LEU A 6 -17.92 18.09 -18.25
N ASP A 7 -19.15 17.58 -18.13
CA ASP A 7 -19.42 16.30 -17.48
C ASP A 7 -19.08 15.14 -18.40
N ALA A 8 -19.42 15.24 -19.69
CA ALA A 8 -18.97 14.29 -20.70
C ALA A 8 -17.43 14.26 -20.81
N ASP A 9 -16.79 15.43 -20.85
CA ASP A 9 -15.34 15.56 -20.91
C ASP A 9 -14.65 14.99 -19.65
N ARG A 10 -15.27 15.15 -18.46
CA ARG A 10 -14.80 14.53 -17.22
C ARG A 10 -14.90 13.02 -17.27
N ALA A 11 -16.07 12.47 -17.64
CA ALA A 11 -16.30 11.03 -17.70
C ALA A 11 -15.36 10.35 -18.72
N ASP A 12 -15.11 11.02 -19.85
CA ASP A 12 -14.17 10.58 -20.87
C ASP A 12 -12.73 10.54 -20.34
N ARG A 13 -12.31 11.56 -19.57
CA ARG A 13 -10.99 11.58 -18.92
C ARG A 13 -10.83 10.50 -17.86
N GLU A 14 -11.85 10.29 -17.03
CA GLU A 14 -11.84 9.24 -15.99
C GLU A 14 -11.76 7.85 -16.60
N ARG A 15 -12.51 7.60 -17.68
CA ARG A 15 -12.43 6.34 -18.42
C ARG A 15 -11.03 6.11 -18.99
N ARG A 16 -10.44 7.10 -19.67
CA ARG A 16 -9.07 6.98 -20.21
C ARG A 16 -8.03 6.76 -19.12
N TYR A 17 -8.18 7.40 -17.96
CA TYR A 17 -7.30 7.20 -16.83
C TYR A 17 -7.38 5.76 -16.31
N ALA A 18 -8.60 5.23 -16.12
CA ALA A 18 -8.82 3.85 -15.69
C ALA A 18 -8.27 2.83 -16.70
N GLU A 19 -8.51 3.04 -18.00
CA GLU A 19 -7.98 2.20 -19.08
C GLU A 19 -6.43 2.22 -19.10
N GLY A 20 -5.82 3.41 -18.98
CA GLY A 20 -4.36 3.55 -18.95
C GLY A 20 -3.71 2.90 -17.73
N LEU A 21 -4.33 3.05 -16.56
CA LEU A 21 -3.86 2.39 -15.33
C LEU A 21 -3.95 0.87 -15.43
N ALA A 22 -5.04 0.35 -15.99
CA ALA A 22 -5.20 -1.09 -16.23
C ALA A 22 -4.15 -1.63 -17.22
N ALA A 23 -3.87 -0.90 -18.31
CA ALA A 23 -2.84 -1.26 -19.28
C ALA A 23 -1.43 -1.27 -18.64
N TRP A 24 -1.12 -0.26 -17.83
CA TRP A 24 0.15 -0.20 -17.10
C TRP A 24 0.32 -1.40 -16.15
N HIS A 25 -0.71 -1.77 -15.39
CA HIS A 25 -0.69 -2.97 -14.54
C HIS A 25 -0.58 -4.28 -15.32
N ALA A 26 -1.05 -4.34 -16.57
CA ALA A 26 -0.93 -5.53 -17.41
C ALA A 26 0.49 -5.68 -18.01
N GLU A 27 1.17 -4.56 -18.30
CA GLU A 27 2.52 -4.56 -18.88
C GLU A 27 3.62 -4.66 -17.82
N HIS A 28 3.37 -4.09 -16.63
CA HIS A 28 4.29 -4.14 -15.52
C HIS A 28 3.83 -5.17 -14.50
N ASP A 29 4.59 -6.27 -14.39
CA ASP A 29 4.62 -7.08 -13.17
C ASP A 29 5.17 -6.17 -12.06
N GLY A 30 4.26 -5.48 -11.37
CA GLY A 30 4.56 -4.88 -10.07
C GLY A 30 5.23 -5.96 -9.21
N PRO A 31 6.12 -5.58 -8.29
CA PRO A 31 6.85 -6.56 -7.51
C PRO A 31 5.85 -7.57 -6.93
N ALA A 32 6.08 -8.88 -7.14
CA ALA A 32 5.08 -9.95 -7.03
C ALA A 32 4.25 -10.01 -5.73
N HIS A 33 4.66 -9.24 -4.71
CA HIS A 33 3.93 -9.07 -3.48
C HIS A 33 2.68 -8.17 -3.63
N LEU A 34 2.57 -7.29 -4.64
CA LEU A 34 1.44 -6.37 -4.83
C LEU A 34 0.36 -6.86 -5.83
N THR A 35 0.25 -8.17 -6.06
CA THR A 35 -0.85 -8.67 -6.89
C THR A 35 -2.21 -8.34 -6.26
N ALA A 36 -3.24 -8.09 -7.07
CA ALA A 36 -4.59 -7.82 -6.56
C ALA A 36 -5.09 -8.91 -5.60
N ALA A 37 -4.72 -10.17 -5.85
CA ALA A 37 -5.03 -11.29 -4.96
C ALA A 37 -4.30 -11.21 -3.60
N ALA A 38 -3.02 -10.83 -3.60
CA ALA A 38 -2.25 -10.65 -2.37
C ALA A 38 -2.77 -9.46 -1.54
N ILE A 39 -3.13 -8.35 -2.20
CA ILE A 39 -3.75 -7.18 -1.56
C ILE A 39 -5.11 -7.56 -0.95
N ALA A 40 -5.98 -8.23 -1.72
CA ALA A 40 -7.29 -8.67 -1.23
C ALA A 40 -7.20 -9.65 -0.05
N ALA A 41 -6.15 -10.47 0.02
CA ALA A 41 -5.90 -11.40 1.12
C ALA A 41 -5.27 -10.74 2.36
N CYS A 42 -4.76 -9.51 2.24
CA CYS A 42 -4.03 -8.84 3.31
C CYS A 42 -4.93 -7.88 4.09
N THR A 43 -5.04 -8.08 5.40
CA THR A 43 -5.82 -7.22 6.29
C THR A 43 -5.05 -6.01 6.81
N LEU A 44 -3.79 -5.85 6.40
CA LEU A 44 -2.86 -4.85 6.94
C LEU A 44 -2.66 -3.65 6.02
N CYS A 45 -2.91 -3.79 4.72
CA CYS A 45 -2.79 -2.72 3.74
C CYS A 45 -4.16 -2.21 3.28
N ASP A 46 -4.16 -1.04 2.65
CA ASP A 46 -5.31 -0.54 1.89
C ASP A 46 -5.45 -1.25 0.53
N GLN A 47 -6.44 -0.80 -0.25
CA GLN A 47 -6.78 -1.37 -1.55
C GLN A 47 -5.69 -1.15 -2.61
N ASP A 48 -4.76 -0.24 -2.36
CA ASP A 48 -3.65 0.06 -3.26
C ASP A 48 -2.36 -0.66 -2.82
N GLY A 49 -2.40 -1.45 -1.74
CA GLY A 49 -1.26 -2.20 -1.22
C GLY A 49 -0.34 -1.40 -0.29
N TYR A 50 -0.82 -0.31 0.30
CA TYR A 50 -0.06 0.56 1.18
C TYR A 50 -0.49 0.47 2.65
N ARG A 51 0.44 0.79 3.55
CA ARG A 51 0.19 1.10 4.96
C ARG A 51 0.49 2.57 5.20
N GLY A 52 -0.49 3.43 4.95
CA GLY A 52 -0.27 4.88 4.94
C GLY A 52 0.65 5.27 3.78
N THR A 53 1.88 5.71 4.06
CA THR A 53 2.84 6.12 3.02
C THR A 53 3.88 5.05 2.67
N GLN A 54 3.74 3.83 3.20
CA GLN A 54 4.71 2.75 3.01
C GLN A 54 4.09 1.61 2.19
N VAL A 55 4.83 1.07 1.23
CA VAL A 55 4.41 -0.14 0.49
C VAL A 55 4.37 -1.32 1.44
N CYS A 56 3.26 -2.07 1.45
CA CYS A 56 3.10 -3.24 2.29
C CYS A 56 3.89 -4.44 1.73
N ASP A 57 4.67 -5.12 2.57
CA ASP A 57 5.34 -6.37 2.19
C ASP A 57 4.48 -7.63 2.42
N HIS A 58 3.23 -7.44 2.85
CA HIS A 58 2.26 -8.48 3.22
C HIS A 58 2.73 -9.44 4.32
N VAL A 59 3.72 -9.05 5.12
CA VAL A 59 4.16 -9.79 6.30
C VAL A 59 3.62 -9.09 7.55
N ASP A 60 2.95 -9.84 8.42
CA ASP A 60 2.66 -9.34 9.77
C ASP A 60 3.93 -9.42 10.63
N ARG A 61 4.53 -8.27 10.89
CA ARG A 61 5.74 -8.14 11.72
C ARG A 61 5.43 -7.75 13.17
N THR A 62 4.15 -7.67 13.56
CA THR A 62 3.73 -7.20 14.90
C THR A 62 4.40 -8.02 16.01
N ALA A 63 4.31 -9.36 15.95
CA ALA A 63 4.92 -10.23 16.94
C ALA A 63 6.47 -10.11 16.98
N ALA A 64 7.11 -9.89 15.82
CA ALA A 64 8.55 -9.67 15.78
C ALA A 64 8.93 -8.33 16.42
N ALA A 65 8.18 -7.27 16.12
CA ALA A 65 8.36 -5.94 16.68
C ALA A 65 8.14 -5.91 18.20
N GLU A 66 7.12 -6.60 18.70
CA GLU A 66 6.86 -6.74 20.14
C GLU A 66 8.02 -7.40 20.87
N ARG A 67 8.49 -8.55 20.36
CA ARG A 67 9.65 -9.26 20.93
C ARG A 67 10.91 -8.40 20.91
N GLY A 68 11.19 -7.76 19.78
CA GLY A 68 12.35 -6.87 19.64
C GLY A 68 12.29 -5.70 20.62
N SER A 69 11.13 -5.05 20.72
CA SER A 69 10.91 -3.94 21.64
C SER A 69 11.09 -4.35 23.11
N ALA A 70 10.59 -5.53 23.49
CA ALA A 70 10.79 -6.07 24.83
C ALA A 70 12.28 -6.34 25.13
N ALA A 71 13.03 -6.91 24.18
CA ALA A 71 14.46 -7.14 24.33
C ALA A 71 15.25 -5.83 24.47
N CYS A 72 14.94 -4.83 23.66
CA CYS A 72 15.54 -3.49 23.77
C CYS A 72 15.27 -2.85 25.14
N ARG A 73 14.03 -2.90 25.63
CA ARG A 73 13.68 -2.37 26.96
C ARG A 73 14.43 -3.08 28.07
N ALA A 74 14.50 -4.41 28.03
CA ALA A 74 15.22 -5.21 29.01
C ALA A 74 16.73 -4.88 29.06
N ALA A 75 17.33 -4.62 27.89
CA ALA A 75 18.73 -4.19 27.81
C ALA A 75 18.92 -2.79 28.42
N LEU A 76 18.05 -1.84 28.09
CA LEU A 76 18.13 -0.47 28.59
C LEU A 76 17.89 -0.37 30.11
N THR A 77 17.02 -1.20 30.68
CA THR A 77 16.82 -1.24 32.14
C THR A 77 18.03 -1.77 32.90
N LYS A 78 18.93 -2.53 32.26
CA LYS A 78 20.08 -3.16 32.94
C LYS A 78 21.22 -2.18 33.25
N ASP A 79 21.26 -1.03 32.56
CA ASP A 79 22.27 0.02 32.74
C ASP A 79 21.76 1.27 33.47
N GLY A 80 20.44 1.38 33.72
CA GLY A 80 19.80 2.54 34.36
C GLY A 80 19.78 2.53 35.90
N ASP A 81 20.20 1.42 36.53
CA ASP A 81 20.27 1.22 37.99
C ASP A 81 21.72 1.23 38.51
N GLN A 82 22.65 1.91 37.82
CA GLN A 82 24.02 2.17 38.30
C GLN A 82 24.11 3.53 39.01
#